data_AF-A0A4V2SWL2-F1
#
_entry.id   AF-A0A4V2SWL2-F1
#
_cell.length_a   1.000
_cell.length_b   1.000
_cell.length_c   1.000
_cell.angle_alpha   90.00
_cell.angle_beta   90.00
_cell.angle_gamma   90.00
#
_symmetry.space_group_name_H-M   'P 1'
#
loop_
_entity.id
_entity.type
_entity.pdbx_description
1 polymer ?
#
loop_
_entity_poly.entity_id
_entity_poly.type
_entity_poly.pdbx_seq_one_letter_code
_entity_poly.pdbx_strand_id
1 'polypeptide(L)'
;MIVGKSAVRSLCNEVDKVVREIDQITQSHIDRTADKIDAELNSCARELTNAQNTIGQIKPLVDRLVQQVGGNAPDHVQVLVGSICTEIMSKVTGVGANLLEVQRNVKDVDKYTDEIDSLTDKIDELTDKIDNITDRYQN
;
A
#
# COMPACT_ATOMS: atom_id res chain seq x y z
N MET A 1 -51.02 -1.64 -16.43
CA MET A 1 -50.54 -2.92 -16.97
C MET A 1 -50.26 -3.82 -15.77
N ILE A 2 -51.01 -4.91 -15.58
CA ILE A 2 -50.79 -5.83 -14.46
C ILE A 2 -49.69 -6.79 -14.91
N VAL A 3 -48.53 -6.75 -14.25
CA VAL A 3 -47.41 -7.65 -14.54
C VAL A 3 -47.74 -9.02 -13.92
N GLY A 4 -47.69 -10.08 -14.71
CA GLY A 4 -48.00 -11.44 -14.24
C GLY A 4 -46.91 -12.00 -13.31
N LYS A 5 -47.29 -12.88 -12.37
CA LYS A 5 -46.38 -13.53 -11.41
C LYS A 5 -45.17 -14.20 -12.08
N SER A 6 -45.35 -14.77 -13.28
CA SER A 6 -44.26 -15.38 -14.06
C SER A 6 -43.22 -14.37 -14.53
N ALA A 7 -43.66 -13.18 -14.96
CA ALA A 7 -42.75 -12.12 -15.42
C ALA A 7 -41.94 -11.55 -14.25
N VAL A 8 -42.57 -11.36 -13.08
CA VAL A 8 -41.87 -10.94 -11.85
C VAL A 8 -40.81 -11.97 -11.44
N ARG A 9 -41.16 -13.26 -11.43
CA ARG A 9 -40.21 -14.33 -11.11
C ARG A 9 -39.02 -14.39 -12.08
N SER A 10 -39.27 -14.20 -13.38
CA SER A 10 -38.21 -14.14 -14.39
C SER A 10 -37.25 -12.97 -14.13
N LEU A 11 -37.79 -11.79 -13.82
CA LEU A 11 -36.99 -10.61 -13.49
C LEU A 11 -36.15 -10.83 -12.23
N CYS A 12 -36.71 -11.42 -11.17
CA CYS A 12 -35.96 -11.75 -9.96
C CYS A 12 -34.79 -12.70 -10.25
N ASN A 13 -34.99 -13.73 -11.08
CA ASN A 13 -33.91 -14.63 -11.48
C ASN A 13 -32.78 -13.92 -12.27
N GLU A 14 -33.11 -12.87 -13.02
CA GLU A 14 -32.11 -12.05 -13.72
C GLU A 14 -31.34 -11.16 -12.73
N VAL A 15 -32.03 -10.59 -11.74
CA VAL A 15 -31.40 -9.84 -10.64
C VAL A 15 -30.43 -10.72 -9.86
N ASP A 16 -30.82 -11.93 -9.45
CA ASP A 16 -29.94 -12.84 -8.70
C ASP A 16 -28.67 -13.20 -9.48
N LYS A 17 -28.74 -13.29 -10.82
CA LYS A 17 -27.54 -13.52 -11.64
C LYS A 17 -26.58 -12.34 -11.55
N VAL A 18 -27.10 -11.13 -11.65
CA VAL A 18 -26.30 -9.90 -11.53
C VAL A 18 -25.72 -9.79 -10.12
N VAL A 19 -26.49 -10.10 -9.07
CA VAL A 19 -26.01 -10.11 -7.69
C VAL A 19 -24.84 -11.07 -7.52
N ARG A 20 -24.97 -12.31 -8.02
CA ARG A 20 -23.86 -13.29 -7.98
C ARG A 20 -22.62 -12.83 -8.73
N GLU A 21 -22.78 -12.12 -9.84
CA GLU A 21 -21.65 -11.52 -10.56
C GLU A 21 -20.97 -10.42 -9.74
N ILE A 22 -21.74 -9.59 -9.02
CA ILE A 22 -21.23 -8.57 -8.10
C ILE A 22 -20.43 -9.24 -6.96
N ASP A 23 -21.01 -10.23 -6.29
CA ASP A 23 -20.35 -10.95 -5.18
C ASP A 23 -19.06 -11.63 -5.66
N GLN A 24 -19.08 -12.22 -6.86
CA GLN A 24 -17.88 -12.80 -7.45
C GLN A 24 -16.79 -11.73 -7.70
N ILE A 25 -17.17 -10.52 -8.11
CA ILE A 25 -16.23 -9.43 -8.30
C ILE A 25 -15.66 -8.93 -6.97
N THR A 26 -16.50 -8.70 -5.95
CA THR A 26 -16.03 -8.24 -4.64
C THR A 26 -15.08 -9.27 -4.01
N GLN A 27 -15.56 -10.48 -3.78
CA GLN A 27 -14.81 -11.53 -3.09
C GLN A 27 -13.58 -12.00 -3.87
N SER A 28 -13.75 -12.20 -5.17
CA SER A 28 -12.74 -12.90 -5.95
C SER A 28 -11.81 -11.94 -6.70
N HIS A 29 -12.16 -10.68 -6.90
CA HIS A 29 -11.27 -9.75 -7.60
C HIS A 29 -10.79 -8.64 -6.68
N ILE A 30 -11.67 -8.01 -5.93
CA ILE A 30 -11.31 -6.86 -5.09
C ILE A 30 -10.53 -7.34 -3.86
N ASP A 31 -11.11 -8.21 -3.03
CA ASP A 31 -10.46 -8.67 -1.79
C ASP A 31 -9.10 -9.33 -2.07
N ARG A 32 -9.06 -10.26 -3.05
CA ARG A 32 -7.80 -10.90 -3.47
C ARG A 32 -6.75 -9.94 -4.02
N THR A 33 -7.16 -8.75 -4.49
CA THR A 33 -6.21 -7.72 -4.93
C THR A 33 -5.78 -6.85 -3.76
N ALA A 34 -6.68 -6.50 -2.85
CA ALA A 34 -6.37 -5.82 -1.59
C ALA A 34 -5.35 -6.62 -0.76
N ASP A 35 -5.59 -7.92 -0.56
CA ASP A 35 -4.68 -8.85 0.13
C ASP A 35 -3.25 -8.83 -0.46
N LYS A 36 -3.14 -8.76 -1.79
CA LYS A 36 -1.84 -8.70 -2.47
C LYS A 36 -1.17 -7.36 -2.25
N ILE A 37 -1.93 -6.28 -2.30
CA ILE A 37 -1.41 -4.94 -2.03
C ILE A 37 -0.86 -4.92 -0.59
N ASP A 38 -1.59 -5.43 0.39
CA ASP A 38 -1.13 -5.47 1.79
C ASP A 38 0.15 -6.30 1.96
N ALA A 39 0.24 -7.46 1.29
CA ALA A 39 1.44 -8.28 1.30
C ALA A 39 2.66 -7.52 0.74
N GLU A 40 2.48 -6.82 -0.39
CA GLU A 40 3.53 -6.00 -1.01
C GLU A 40 3.89 -4.78 -0.18
N LEU A 41 2.92 -4.09 0.44
CA LEU A 41 3.16 -2.97 1.35
C LEU A 41 3.96 -3.40 2.58
N ASN A 42 3.63 -4.55 3.16
CA ASN A 42 4.38 -5.15 4.27
C ASN A 42 5.81 -5.54 3.87
N SER A 43 6.00 -6.02 2.64
CA SER A 43 7.34 -6.28 2.10
C SER A 43 8.13 -4.97 1.93
N CYS A 44 7.52 -3.97 1.29
CA CYS A 44 8.11 -2.66 1.04
C CYS A 44 8.49 -1.95 2.36
N ALA A 45 7.62 -1.98 3.38
CA ALA A 45 7.91 -1.40 4.69
C ALA A 45 9.17 -2.00 5.35
N ARG A 46 9.35 -3.32 5.23
CA ARG A 46 10.55 -4.02 5.74
C ARG A 46 11.79 -3.61 4.97
N GLU A 47 11.71 -3.56 3.63
CA GLU A 47 12.82 -3.13 2.79
C GLU A 47 13.24 -1.68 3.04
N LEU A 48 12.27 -0.77 3.19
CA LEU A 48 12.52 0.62 3.55
C LEU A 48 13.23 0.73 4.90
N THR A 49 12.79 -0.04 5.90
CA THR A 49 13.45 -0.09 7.22
C THR A 49 14.90 -0.57 7.10
N ASN A 50 15.15 -1.60 6.29
CA ASN A 50 16.50 -2.11 6.04
C ASN A 50 17.37 -1.07 5.31
N ALA A 51 16.81 -0.36 4.34
CA ALA A 51 17.49 0.73 3.63
C ALA A 51 17.84 1.89 4.57
N GLN A 52 16.91 2.30 5.44
CA GLN A 52 17.14 3.31 6.48
C GLN A 52 18.25 2.89 7.44
N ASN A 53 18.26 1.64 7.89
CA ASN A 53 19.32 1.12 8.75
C ASN A 53 20.68 1.15 8.06
N THR A 54 20.72 0.75 6.78
CA THR A 54 21.95 0.72 5.98
C THR A 54 22.49 2.14 5.74
N ILE A 55 21.63 3.08 5.34
CA ILE A 55 22.04 4.45 5.09
C ILE A 55 22.47 5.16 6.38
N GLY A 56 21.85 4.81 7.51
CA GLY A 56 22.25 5.27 8.84
C GLY A 56 23.68 4.89 9.22
N GLN A 57 24.23 3.81 8.66
CA GLN A 57 25.63 3.42 8.87
C GLN A 57 26.64 4.29 8.10
N ILE A 58 26.20 5.08 7.11
CA ILE A 58 27.14 5.89 6.32
C ILE A 58 27.75 7.01 7.18
N LYS A 59 26.96 7.64 8.06
CA LYS A 59 27.47 8.70 8.94
C LYS A 59 28.67 8.23 9.79
N PRO A 60 28.59 7.15 10.59
CA PRO A 60 29.73 6.71 11.39
C PRO A 60 30.94 6.27 10.55
N LEU A 61 30.73 5.77 9.32
CA LEU A 61 31.83 5.46 8.39
C LEU A 61 32.51 6.73 7.89
N VAL A 62 31.74 7.76 7.54
CA VAL A 62 32.26 9.08 7.13
C VAL A 62 32.99 9.76 8.28
N ASP A 63 32.41 9.77 9.49
CA ASP A 63 33.05 10.32 10.69
C ASP A 63 34.41 9.64 10.94
N ARG A 64 34.47 8.31 10.80
CA ARG A 64 35.72 7.53 10.93
C ARG A 64 36.73 7.89 9.85
N LEU A 65 36.31 8.04 8.59
CA LEU A 65 37.17 8.43 7.48
C LEU A 65 37.81 9.80 7.75
N VAL A 66 37.01 10.78 8.17
CA VAL A 66 37.50 12.13 8.50
C VAL A 66 38.47 12.07 9.67
N GLN A 67 38.17 11.31 10.73
CA GLN A 67 39.03 11.22 11.91
C GLN A 67 40.37 10.51 11.63
N GLN A 68 40.34 9.37 10.93
CA GLN A 68 41.51 8.51 10.77
C GLN A 68 42.40 8.93 9.59
N VAL A 69 41.78 9.33 8.47
CA VAL A 69 42.48 9.70 7.25
C VAL A 69 42.62 11.22 7.18
N GLY A 70 41.50 11.95 7.32
CA GLY A 70 41.50 13.40 7.23
C GLY A 70 42.40 14.06 8.28
N GLY A 71 42.31 13.65 9.55
CA GLY A 71 43.02 14.30 10.65
C GLY A 71 44.55 14.27 10.58
N ASN A 72 45.15 13.31 9.86
CA ASN A 72 46.60 13.14 9.75
C ASN A 72 47.15 13.40 8.34
N ALA A 73 46.30 13.80 7.39
CA ALA A 73 46.71 14.02 6.00
C ALA A 73 47.27 15.44 5.78
N PRO A 74 48.04 15.68 4.70
CA PRO A 74 48.41 17.04 4.30
C PRO A 74 47.19 17.93 4.02
N ASP A 75 47.30 19.25 4.23
CA ASP A 75 46.18 20.21 4.17
C ASP A 75 45.27 20.05 2.95
N HIS A 76 45.85 19.93 1.75
CA HIS A 76 45.08 19.80 0.50
C HIS A 76 44.22 18.51 0.47
N VAL A 77 44.69 17.43 1.10
CA VAL A 77 43.93 16.18 1.24
C VAL A 77 42.82 16.35 2.28
N GLN A 78 43.08 17.04 3.39
CA GLN A 78 42.05 17.30 4.39
C GLN A 78 40.88 18.08 3.80
N VAL A 79 41.17 19.13 3.02
CA VAL A 79 40.16 19.95 2.33
C VAL A 79 39.36 19.10 1.34
N LEU A 80 40.03 18.29 0.52
CA LEU A 80 39.35 17.43 -0.45
C LEU A 80 38.45 16.39 0.22
N VAL A 81 38.96 15.69 1.25
CA VAL A 81 38.20 14.70 2.02
C VAL A 81 37.01 15.35 2.71
N GLY A 82 37.20 16.51 3.35
CA GLY A 82 36.12 17.24 4.01
C GLY A 82 35.01 17.68 3.05
N SER A 83 35.38 18.18 1.87
CA SER A 83 34.42 18.56 0.82
C SER A 83 33.60 17.35 0.35
N ILE A 84 34.26 16.24 0.01
CA ILE A 84 33.59 15.00 -0.44
C ILE A 84 32.69 14.44 0.67
N CYS A 85 33.16 14.41 1.92
CA CYS A 85 32.38 13.92 3.05
C CYS A 85 31.13 14.79 3.28
N THR A 86 31.26 16.11 3.13
CA THR A 86 30.11 17.03 3.22
C THR A 86 29.09 16.75 2.12
N GLU A 87 29.55 16.56 0.88
CA GLU A 87 28.65 16.22 -0.23
C GLU A 87 27.94 14.87 -0.01
N ILE A 88 28.68 13.85 0.43
CA ILE A 88 28.10 12.54 0.78
C ILE A 88 27.02 12.70 1.85
N MET A 89 27.31 13.43 2.93
CA MET A 89 26.36 13.62 4.02
C MET A 89 25.10 14.40 3.60
N SER A 90 25.24 15.36 2.69
CA SER A 90 24.10 16.05 2.07
C SER A 90 23.20 15.07 1.32
N LYS A 91 23.78 14.21 0.46
CA LYS A 91 23.01 13.18 -0.27
C LYS A 91 22.38 12.15 0.67
N VAL A 92 23.11 11.69 1.69
CA VAL A 92 22.60 10.76 2.71
C VAL A 92 21.38 11.35 3.43
N THR A 93 21.45 12.62 3.81
CA THR A 93 20.33 13.32 4.46
C THR A 93 19.12 13.40 3.53
N GLY A 94 19.34 13.76 2.25
CA GLY A 94 18.28 13.81 1.24
C GLY A 94 17.62 12.45 1.02
N VAL A 95 18.40 11.38 0.86
CA VAL A 95 17.85 10.03 0.70
C VAL A 95 17.12 9.57 1.97
N GLY A 96 17.64 9.89 3.16
CA GLY A 96 16.96 9.63 4.43
C GLY A 96 15.58 10.28 4.51
N ALA A 97 15.47 11.54 4.07
CA ALA A 97 14.18 12.24 4.00
C ALA A 97 13.21 11.56 3.01
N ASN A 98 13.69 11.19 1.82
CA ASN A 98 12.88 10.49 0.82
C ASN A 98 12.38 9.13 1.34
N LEU A 99 13.23 8.37 2.04
CA LEU A 99 12.82 7.08 2.63
C LEU A 99 11.71 7.25 3.68
N LEU A 100 11.77 8.31 4.49
CA LEU A 100 10.71 8.62 5.46
C LEU A 100 9.40 9.01 4.77
N GLU A 101 9.46 9.74 3.66
CA GLU A 101 8.28 10.08 2.87
C GLU A 101 7.63 8.84 2.26
N VAL A 102 8.41 7.97 1.62
CA VAL A 102 7.90 6.71 1.07
C VAL A 102 7.29 5.83 2.18
N GLN A 103 7.89 5.80 3.38
CA GLN A 103 7.32 5.07 4.51
C GLN A 103 5.96 5.63 4.97
N ARG A 104 5.71 6.93 4.82
CA ARG A 104 4.36 7.51 5.06
C ARG A 104 3.40 7.09 3.96
N ASN A 105 3.82 7.17 2.70
CA ASN A 105 3.00 6.75 1.57
C ASN A 105 2.56 5.29 1.70
N VAL A 106 3.46 4.39 2.12
CA VAL A 106 3.12 2.98 2.39
C VAL A 106 1.99 2.87 3.42
N LYS A 107 2.05 3.64 4.51
CA LYS A 107 1.00 3.66 5.54
C LYS A 107 -0.31 4.28 5.07
N ASP A 108 -0.26 5.18 4.10
CA ASP A 108 -1.48 5.78 3.55
C ASP A 108 -2.16 4.83 2.57
N VAL A 109 -1.40 4.08 1.77
CA VAL A 109 -1.96 3.01 0.91
C VAL A 109 -2.56 1.88 1.76
N ASP A 110 -1.93 1.51 2.88
CA ASP A 110 -2.43 0.54 3.86
C ASP A 110 -3.82 0.94 4.42
N LYS A 111 -4.04 2.23 4.66
CA LYS A 111 -5.38 2.72 5.05
C LYS A 111 -6.40 2.65 3.91
N TYR A 112 -5.94 2.80 2.66
CA TYR A 112 -6.84 2.72 1.51
C TYR A 112 -7.26 1.27 1.24
N THR A 113 -6.40 0.28 1.53
CA THR A 113 -6.80 -1.13 1.48
C THR A 113 -7.81 -1.45 2.57
N ASP A 114 -7.61 -0.98 3.81
CA ASP A 114 -8.63 -1.08 4.89
C ASP A 114 -9.99 -0.45 4.50
N GLU A 115 -9.96 0.69 3.80
CA GLU A 115 -11.18 1.36 3.32
C GLU A 115 -11.86 0.56 2.20
N ILE A 116 -11.08 -0.09 1.31
CA ILE A 116 -11.61 -0.98 0.27
C ILE A 116 -12.34 -2.17 0.92
N ASP A 117 -11.75 -2.80 1.94
CA ASP A 117 -12.38 -3.91 2.66
C ASP A 117 -13.70 -3.47 3.32
N SER A 118 -13.69 -2.30 3.94
CA SER A 118 -14.92 -1.71 4.52
C SER A 118 -15.99 -1.39 3.48
N LEU A 119 -15.61 -1.19 2.21
CA LEU A 119 -16.55 -0.97 1.10
C LEU A 119 -17.06 -2.30 0.53
N THR A 120 -16.22 -3.33 0.46
CA THR A 120 -16.65 -4.68 0.02
C THR A 120 -17.64 -5.27 1.01
N ASP A 121 -17.43 -5.14 2.32
CA ASP A 121 -18.39 -5.51 3.37
C ASP A 121 -19.78 -4.86 3.16
N LYS A 122 -19.81 -3.57 2.80
CA LYS A 122 -21.07 -2.85 2.55
C LYS A 122 -21.76 -3.30 1.28
N ILE A 123 -21.00 -3.71 0.26
CA ILE A 123 -21.57 -4.27 -0.96
C ILE A 123 -22.23 -5.60 -0.64
N ASP A 124 -21.56 -6.47 0.13
CA ASP A 124 -22.09 -7.75 0.57
C ASP A 124 -23.40 -7.59 1.38
N GLU A 125 -23.47 -6.60 2.29
CA GLU A 125 -24.73 -6.29 2.98
C GLU A 125 -25.87 -5.85 2.05
N LEU A 126 -25.56 -5.20 0.93
CA LEU A 126 -26.55 -4.72 -0.04
C LEU A 126 -26.97 -5.84 -0.98
N THR A 127 -26.07 -6.72 -1.40
CA THR A 127 -26.39 -7.90 -2.20
C THR A 127 -27.26 -8.88 -1.42
N ASP A 128 -26.95 -9.12 -0.15
CA ASP A 128 -27.82 -9.87 0.78
C ASP A 128 -29.23 -9.30 0.88
N LYS A 129 -29.37 -7.97 0.92
CA LYS A 129 -30.70 -7.32 0.95
C LYS A 129 -31.46 -7.51 -0.35
N ILE A 130 -30.77 -7.53 -1.49
CA ILE A 130 -31.39 -7.77 -2.80
C ILE A 130 -31.87 -9.23 -2.89
N ASP A 131 -31.05 -10.19 -2.48
CA ASP A 131 -31.42 -11.62 -2.44
C ASP A 131 -32.65 -11.84 -1.56
N ASN A 132 -32.69 -11.24 -0.38
CA ASN A 132 -33.86 -11.28 0.51
C ASN A 132 -35.13 -10.65 -0.09
N ILE A 133 -35.00 -9.74 -1.06
CA ILE A 133 -36.14 -9.15 -1.77
C ILE A 133 -36.58 -10.08 -2.90
N THR A 134 -35.66 -10.56 -3.73
CA THR A 134 -35.97 -11.44 -4.87
C THR A 134 -36.61 -12.75 -4.42
N ASP A 135 -36.11 -13.34 -3.32
CA ASP A 135 -36.66 -14.54 -2.70
C ASP A 135 -38.15 -14.41 -2.34
N ARG A 136 -38.60 -13.24 -1.89
CA ARG A 136 -40.02 -13.00 -1.54
C ARG A 136 -40.95 -13.02 -2.74
N TYR A 137 -40.44 -12.72 -3.93
CA TYR A 137 -41.21 -12.68 -5.17
C TYR A 137 -41.08 -13.95 -6.01
N GLN A 138 -40.08 -14.78 -5.71
CA GLN A 138 -39.89 -16.09 -6.34
C GLN A 138 -40.65 -17.20 -5.62
N ASN A 139 -40.77 -17.13 -4.29
CA ASN A 139 -41.55 -18.06 -3.47
C ASN A 139 -43.07 -17.79 -3.56
#